data_AF-A0A953IP52-F1
#
_entry.id   AF-A0A953IP52-F1
#
_cell.length_a   1.000
_cell.length_b   1.000
_cell.length_c   1.000
_cell.angle_alpha   90.00
_cell.angle_beta   90.00
_cell.angle_gamma   90.00
#
_symmetry.space_group_name_H-M   'P 1'
#
loop_
_entity.id
_entity.type
_entity.pdbx_description
1 polymer ?
#
loop_
_entity_poly.entity_id
_entity_poly.type
_entity_poly.pdbx_seq_one_letter_code
_entity_poly.pdbx_strand_id
1 'polypeptide(L)' 'MATTDRLFAGSIPEIYDRFLVPLIFEPYARDLAQRLAATKAERVLETAAGTGVLTRAMASRLPAQASISATDFNRPMLD' A
#
# COMPACT_ATOMS: atom_id res chain seq x y z
N MET A 1 6.58 -2.35 29.91
CA MET A 1 7.37 -2.28 28.65
C MET A 1 6.47 -1.68 27.59
N ALA A 2 6.88 -0.56 27.00
CA ALA A 2 6.01 0.32 26.25
C ALA A 2 5.51 -0.29 24.93
N THR A 3 4.25 -0.03 24.65
CA THR A 3 3.43 -0.45 23.50
C THR A 3 3.82 0.29 22.20
N THR A 4 5.11 0.50 21.94
CA THR A 4 5.60 1.35 20.84
C THR A 4 5.79 0.64 19.50
N ASP A 5 5.94 -0.69 19.50
CA ASP A 5 6.14 -1.49 18.29
C ASP A 5 4.95 -1.52 17.32
N ARG A 6 3.79 -0.99 17.73
CA ARG A 6 2.58 -0.91 16.90
C ARG A 6 2.35 0.45 16.27
N LEU A 7 3.10 1.47 16.70
CA LEU A 7 2.81 2.85 16.33
C LEU A 7 3.36 3.24 14.95
N PHE A 8 4.36 2.52 14.43
CA PHE A 8 5.00 2.78 13.14
C PHE A 8 5.24 4.30 12.93
N ALA A 9 5.78 4.97 13.94
CA ALA A 9 5.97 6.42 13.97
C ALA A 9 7.46 6.79 13.91
N GLY A 10 7.76 8.07 13.67
CA GLY A 10 9.14 8.56 13.53
C GLY A 10 9.76 8.10 12.21
N SER A 11 10.99 7.60 12.24
CA SER A 11 11.72 7.16 11.03
C SER A 11 11.29 5.79 10.49
N ILE A 12 10.37 5.10 11.16
CA ILE A 12 9.98 3.73 10.79
C ILE A 12 9.34 3.68 9.39
N PRO A 13 8.33 4.50 9.03
CA PRO A 13 7.74 4.45 7.68
C PRO A 13 8.78 4.71 6.58
N GLU A 14 9.69 5.66 6.78
CA GLU A 14 10.76 5.98 5.81
C GLU A 14 11.73 4.81 5.64
N ILE A 15 12.19 4.20 6.73
CA ILE A 15 13.07 3.01 6.68
C ILE A 15 12.34 1.84 6.01
N TYR A 16 11.05 1.67 6.32
CA TYR A 16 10.21 0.62 5.75
C TYR A 16 10.06 0.79 4.23
N ASP A 17 9.73 2.00 3.78
CA ASP A 17 9.58 2.35 2.36
C ASP A 17 10.91 2.25 1.60
N ARG A 18 12.02 2.65 2.23
CA ARG A 18 13.32 2.63 1.58
C ARG A 18 13.91 1.25 1.40
N PHE A 19 13.72 0.35 2.38
CA PHE A 19 14.43 -0.93 2.40
C PHE A 19 13.50 -2.14 2.22
N LEU A 20 12.36 -2.16 2.90
CA LEU A 20 11.49 -3.34 2.90
C LEU A 20 10.53 -3.31 1.71
N VAL A 21 10.03 -2.15 1.31
CA VAL A 21 9.12 -2.04 0.16
C VAL A 21 9.75 -2.56 -1.13
N PRO A 22 10.93 -2.10 -1.59
CA PRO A 22 11.51 -2.57 -2.85
C PRO A 22 11.86 -4.06 -2.82
N LEU A 23 12.35 -4.55 -1.67
CA LEU A 23 12.85 -5.91 -1.56
C LEU A 23 11.74 -6.94 -1.40
N ILE A 24 10.76 -6.65 -0.53
CA ILE A 24 9.76 -7.62 -0.11
C ILE A 24 8.42 -7.34 -0.77
N PHE A 25 7.93 -6.09 -0.75
CA PHE A 25 6.52 -5.80 -1.07
C PHE A 25 6.28 -5.44 -2.54
N GLU A 26 7.21 -4.78 -3.20
CA GLU A 26 7.02 -4.26 -4.55
C GLU A 26 6.76 -5.35 -5.60
N PRO A 27 7.46 -6.52 -5.59
CA PRO A 27 7.16 -7.60 -6.52
C PRO A 27 5.71 -8.11 -6.40
N TYR A 28 5.21 -8.27 -5.17
CA TYR A 28 3.84 -8.72 -4.92
C TYR A 28 2.81 -7.63 -5.23
N ALA A 29 3.14 -6.36 -4.96
CA ALA A 29 2.28 -5.24 -5.33
C ALA A 29 2.03 -5.19 -6.84
N ARG A 30 3.09 -5.40 -7.64
CA ARG A 30 2.98 -5.47 -9.11
C ARG A 30 2.17 -6.68 -9.58
N ASP A 31 2.41 -7.86 -9.02
CA ASP A 31 1.67 -9.09 -9.35
C ASP A 31 0.18 -8.94 -9.01
N LEU A 32 -0.15 -8.44 -7.82
CA LEU A 32 -1.53 -8.28 -7.37
C LEU A 32 -2.27 -7.22 -8.21
N ALA A 33 -1.64 -6.08 -8.49
CA ALA A 33 -2.23 -5.06 -9.33
C ALA A 33 -2.49 -5.56 -10.77
N GLN A 34 -1.63 -6.43 -11.30
CA GLN A 34 -1.87 -7.09 -12.60
C GLN A 34 -3.08 -8.02 -12.54
N ARG A 35 -3.23 -8.84 -11.49
CA ARG A 35 -4.39 -9.72 -11.31
C ARG A 35 -5.68 -8.92 -11.18
N LEU A 36 -5.65 -7.83 -10.42
CA LEU A 36 -6.82 -6.97 -10.19
C LEU A 36 -7.25 -6.24 -11.46
N ALA A 37 -6.32 -5.79 -12.30
CA ALA A 37 -6.65 -5.18 -13.58
C ALA A 37 -7.44 -6.13 -14.50
N ALA A 38 -7.19 -7.44 -14.42
CA ALA A 38 -7.92 -8.44 -15.18
C ALA A 38 -9.38 -8.62 -14.72
N THR A 39 -9.71 -8.24 -13.47
CA THR A 39 -11.08 -8.37 -12.94
C THR A 39 -11.99 -7.22 -13.34
N LYS A 40 -11.44 -6.16 -13.97
CA LYS A 40 -12.17 -4.91 -14.30
C LYS A 40 -12.85 -4.29 -13.07
N ALA A 41 -12.19 -4.35 -11.91
CA ALA A 41 -12.71 -3.74 -10.70
C ALA A 41 -12.83 -2.22 -10.84
N GLU A 42 -14.04 -1.69 -10.60
CA GLU A 42 -14.30 -0.25 -10.62
C GLU A 42 -14.13 0.40 -9.25
N ARG A 43 -14.25 -0.37 -8.16
CA ARG A 43 -14.09 0.12 -6.79
C ARG A 43 -13.24 -0.85 -6.00
N VAL A 44 -12.18 -0.33 -5.40
CA VAL A 44 -11.21 -1.12 -4.64
C VAL A 44 -11.06 -0.52 -3.25
N LEU A 45 -11.22 -1.36 -2.23
CA LEU A 45 -10.83 -1.05 -0.86
C LEU A 45 -9.50 -1.75 -0.58
N GLU A 46 -8.48 -0.99 -0.26
CA GLU A 46 -7.19 -1.49 0.19
C GLU A 46 -7.06 -1.31 1.69
N THR A 47 -6.80 -2.41 2.38
CA THR A 47 -6.60 -2.45 3.84
C THR A 47 -5.14 -2.63 4.16
N ALA A 48 -4.65 -1.95 5.20
CA ALA A 48 -3.23 -1.96 5.57
C ALA A 48 -2.34 -1.54 4.40
N ALA A 49 -2.67 -0.39 3.80
CA ALA A 49 -1.98 0.13 2.62
C ALA A 49 -0.47 0.39 2.86
N GLY A 50 -0.04 0.52 4.11
CA GLY A 50 1.30 0.94 4.46
C GLY A 50 1.65 2.24 3.73
N THR A 51 2.88 2.37 3.26
CA THR A 51 3.34 3.51 2.46
C THR A 51 2.81 3.49 1.01
N GLY A 52 1.80 2.67 0.70
CA GLY A 52 1.00 2.76 -0.52
C GLY A 52 1.60 2.14 -1.79
N VAL A 53 2.57 1.22 -1.68
CA VAL A 53 3.21 0.60 -2.85
C VAL A 53 2.20 -0.09 -3.77
N LEU A 54 1.24 -0.82 -3.19
CA LEU A 54 0.17 -1.46 -3.93
C LEU A 54 -0.85 -0.43 -4.43
N THR A 55 -1.21 0.59 -3.64
CA THR A 55 -2.06 1.71 -4.10
C THR A 55 -1.53 2.32 -5.40
N ARG A 56 -0.23 2.63 -5.46
CA ARG A 56 0.42 3.17 -6.67
C ARG A 56 0.43 2.17 -7.83
N ALA A 57 0.74 0.91 -7.54
CA ALA A 57 0.74 -0.14 -8.55
C ALA A 57 -0.66 -0.32 -9.17
N MET A 58 -1.72 -0.31 -8.36
CA MET A 58 -3.11 -0.37 -8.81
C MET A 58 -3.48 0.88 -9.62
N ALA A 59 -3.18 2.08 -9.12
CA ALA A 59 -3.47 3.33 -9.82
C ALA A 59 -2.81 3.40 -11.21
N SER A 60 -1.63 2.79 -11.38
CA SER A 60 -0.94 2.73 -12.68
C SER A 60 -1.54 1.74 -13.68
N ARG A 61 -2.41 0.82 -13.23
CA ARG A 61 -2.93 -0.30 -14.04
C ARG A 61 -4.44 -0.32 -14.21
N LEU A 62 -5.18 0.17 -13.21
CA LEU A 62 -6.63 0.22 -13.25
C LEU A 62 -7.10 1.32 -14.21
N PRO A 63 -8.30 1.17 -14.82
CA PRO A 63 -8.89 2.22 -15.62
C PRO A 63 -9.05 3.53 -14.83
N ALA A 64 -8.98 4.68 -15.49
CA ALA A 64 -9.06 5.99 -14.84
C ALA A 64 -10.38 6.23 -14.07
N GLN A 65 -11.45 5.53 -14.45
CA GLN A 65 -12.74 5.56 -13.76
C GLN A 65 -12.79 4.70 -12.48
N ALA A 66 -11.77 3.86 -12.24
CA ALA A 66 -11.72 3.05 -11.04
C ALA A 66 -11.37 3.91 -9.81
N SER A 67 -12.11 3.75 -8.73
CA SER A 67 -11.85 4.42 -7.46
C SER A 67 -11.12 3.48 -6.49
N ILE A 68 -10.03 3.95 -5.91
CA ILE A 68 -9.28 3.23 -4.87
C ILE A 68 -9.44 3.98 -3.55
N SER A 69 -9.92 3.29 -2.52
CA SER A 69 -9.89 3.77 -1.13
C SER A 69 -8.83 2.99 -0.36
N ALA A 70 -7.70 3.63 -0.10
CA ALA A 70 -6.61 3.08 0.71
C ALA A 70 -6.82 3.41 2.18
N THR A 71 -6.67 2.41 3.04
CA THR A 71 -6.85 2.54 4.48
C THR A 71 -5.67 1.90 5.21
N ASP A 72 -5.22 2.54 6.27
CA ASP A 72 -4.25 1.99 7.20
C ASP A 72 -4.65 2.39 8.63
N PHE A 73 -4.30 1.54 9.59
CA PHE A 73 -4.54 1.84 11.00
C PHE A 73 -3.59 2.93 11.49
N ASN A 74 -2.36 2.96 10.98
CA ASN A 74 -1.33 3.89 11.39
C ASN A 74 -1.38 5.12 10.49
N ARG A 75 -1.83 6.26 11.03
CA ARG A 75 -1.81 7.53 10.31
C ARG A 75 -0.47 7.85 9.64
N PRO A 76 0.70 7.63 10.28
CA PRO A 76 2.01 7.88 9.64
C PRO A 76 2.30 7.05 8.39
N MET A 77 1.52 5.99 8.11
CA MET A 77 1.65 5.24 6.85
C MET A 77 0.94 5.92 5.69
N LEU A 78 -0.03 6.80 5.97
CA LEU A 78 -0.86 7.48 4.96
C LEU A 78 -0.46 8.93 4.71
N ASP A 79 0.23 9.57 5.66
CA ASP A 79 0.74 10.95 5.54
C ASP A 79 1.99 11.00 4.63
#